data_AF-A0A2X0IFM6-F1
#
_entry.id   AF-A0A2X0IFM6-F1
#
_cell.length_a   1.000
_cell.length_b   1.000
_cell.length_c   1.000
_cell.angle_alpha   90.00
_cell.angle_beta   90.00
_cell.angle_gamma   90.00
#
_symmetry.space_group_name_H-M   'P 1'
#
loop_
_entity.id
_entity.type
_entity.pdbx_description
1 polymer ?
#
loop_
_entity_poly.entity_id
_entity_poly.type
_entity_poly.pdbx_seq_one_letter_code
_entity_poly.pdbx_strand_id
1 'polypeptide(L)'
;MHVLEVGRPQARQVVVLVPGQFGAADDFRALAEELVARLPDTQVWAVDRREQDLADLSGFRSGPDAAAAYYLGGHYRVQTPQTAAYVGQWGLAVELDDLRQIVLAARDHGRHQVVLGGHSWGATTALAYAAWDFDGRPGYRDLSGLVNLDGGVHDAFAGQGDVYRLTAAQAAAWQRQIAGGAVFDGSLAAVAGRPETLQILQQLAGAYAVAAPDAPSTLAPRLPAPLRPNHPVSNAGLITWMLASHPLAAEMSINPAYTRSATAARALAGPVPAALEWYWPNRLTLDLEAADPFRPTPAGRLLGLRLWHAAQIDVPLYSFASGLTHGTVNAAARWVVDHSRIPAATFAENDAMTHLDTLWAAPGRSTVLSTLAPFLARLDER
;
A
#
# COMPACT_ATOMS: atom_id res chain seq x y z
N MET A 1 6.97 10.21 10.26
CA MET A 1 5.81 9.86 9.42
C MET A 1 5.31 11.07 8.68
N HIS A 2 5.20 10.92 7.37
CA HIS A 2 4.71 11.94 6.46
C HIS A 2 3.33 11.53 5.94
N VAL A 3 2.56 12.50 5.48
CA VAL A 3 1.25 12.25 4.86
C VAL A 3 1.18 13.06 3.58
N LEU A 4 0.74 12.43 2.50
CA LEU A 4 0.28 13.13 1.31
C LEU A 4 -1.12 13.65 1.58
N GLU A 5 -1.29 14.97 1.69
CA GLU A 5 -2.59 15.62 1.81
C GLU A 5 -3.02 16.17 0.44
N VAL A 6 -4.20 15.76 -0.03
CA VAL A 6 -4.81 16.24 -1.27
C VAL A 6 -6.24 16.67 -0.98
N GLY A 7 -6.62 17.87 -1.42
CA GLY A 7 -7.95 18.45 -1.18
C GLY A 7 -7.91 19.69 -0.28
N ARG A 8 -9.09 20.15 0.14
CA ARG A 8 -9.20 21.37 0.98
C ARG A 8 -8.99 21.02 2.45
N PRO A 9 -8.19 21.77 3.22
CA PRO A 9 -8.02 21.53 4.66
C PRO A 9 -9.31 21.61 5.48
N GLN A 10 -10.32 22.33 4.98
CA GLN A 10 -11.63 22.49 5.62
C GLN A 10 -12.69 21.47 5.13
N ALA A 11 -12.26 20.42 4.44
CA ALA A 11 -13.14 19.33 4.03
C ALA A 11 -13.84 18.71 5.26
N ARG A 12 -15.10 18.29 5.08
CA ARG A 12 -15.88 17.64 6.14
C ARG A 12 -15.48 16.20 6.39
N GLN A 13 -14.96 15.54 5.35
CA GLN A 13 -14.56 14.15 5.36
C GLN A 13 -13.08 14.03 5.00
N VAL A 14 -12.34 13.22 5.74
CA VAL A 14 -10.96 12.84 5.43
C VAL A 14 -10.91 11.33 5.16
N VAL A 15 -10.43 10.95 3.97
CA VAL A 15 -10.14 9.56 3.62
C VAL A 15 -8.66 9.30 3.87
N VAL A 16 -8.35 8.53 4.90
CA VAL A 16 -6.98 8.10 5.21
C VAL A 16 -6.70 6.81 4.46
N LEU A 17 -5.65 6.77 3.64
CA LEU A 17 -5.29 5.63 2.80
C LEU A 17 -3.94 5.05 3.20
N VAL A 18 -3.92 3.75 3.49
CA VAL A 18 -2.73 3.00 3.87
C VAL A 18 -2.21 2.20 2.67
N PRO A 19 -0.94 2.34 2.28
CA PRO A 19 -0.39 1.65 1.12
C PRO A 19 -0.17 0.16 1.38
N GLY A 20 -0.09 -0.60 0.28
CA GLY A 20 0.26 -2.01 0.26
C GLY A 20 1.72 -2.27 0.56
N GLN A 21 2.14 -3.53 0.45
CA GLN A 21 3.55 -3.90 0.65
C GLN A 21 4.44 -3.15 -0.34
N PHE A 22 5.48 -2.49 0.18
CA PHE A 22 6.41 -1.64 -0.59
C PHE A 22 5.81 -0.38 -1.24
N GLY A 23 4.50 -0.13 -1.12
CA GLY A 23 3.90 1.12 -1.57
C GLY A 23 4.10 2.24 -0.55
N ALA A 24 4.22 3.48 -1.00
CA ALA A 24 4.26 4.67 -0.15
C ALA A 24 3.16 5.66 -0.55
N ALA A 25 3.06 6.82 0.12
CA ALA A 25 1.90 7.70 -0.01
C ALA A 25 1.66 8.23 -1.44
N ASP A 26 2.70 8.40 -2.25
CA ASP A 26 2.56 8.94 -3.62
C ASP A 26 1.85 7.98 -4.57
N ASP A 27 1.81 6.68 -4.24
CA ASP A 27 1.09 5.64 -4.96
C ASP A 27 -0.41 5.97 -5.11
N PHE A 28 -0.97 6.66 -4.11
CA PHE A 28 -2.38 7.09 -4.12
C PHE A 28 -2.64 8.43 -4.81
N ARG A 29 -1.61 9.18 -5.24
CA ARG A 29 -1.78 10.56 -5.73
C ARG A 29 -2.83 10.66 -6.83
N ALA A 30 -2.76 9.78 -7.83
CA ALA A 30 -3.68 9.79 -8.96
C ALA A 30 -5.14 9.54 -8.51
N LEU A 31 -5.36 8.56 -7.62
CA LEU A 31 -6.68 8.29 -7.04
C LEU A 31 -7.17 9.48 -6.20
N ALA A 32 -6.29 10.06 -5.38
CA ALA A 32 -6.59 11.16 -4.49
C ALA A 32 -7.05 12.41 -5.24
N GLU A 33 -6.30 12.83 -6.27
CA GLU A 33 -6.64 13.98 -7.12
C GLU A 33 -8.02 13.82 -7.76
N GLU A 34 -8.33 12.62 -8.25
CA GLU A 34 -9.59 12.32 -8.90
C GLU A 34 -10.77 12.20 -7.91
N LEU A 35 -10.55 11.70 -6.70
CA LEU A 35 -11.55 11.65 -5.64
C LEU A 35 -11.94 13.07 -5.20
N VAL A 36 -10.98 13.94 -4.87
CA VAL A 36 -11.28 15.30 -4.40
C VAL A 36 -11.87 16.19 -5.49
N ALA A 37 -11.54 15.91 -6.77
CA ALA A 37 -12.18 16.58 -7.89
C ALA A 37 -13.68 16.24 -8.02
N ARG A 38 -14.09 15.04 -7.60
CA ARG A 38 -15.49 14.59 -7.59
C ARG A 38 -16.23 14.93 -6.30
N LEU A 39 -15.51 14.97 -5.19
CA LEU A 39 -16.01 15.19 -3.84
C LEU A 39 -15.27 16.39 -3.22
N PRO A 40 -15.68 17.62 -3.52
CA PRO A 40 -14.95 18.83 -3.12
C PRO A 40 -14.92 19.06 -1.59
N ASP A 41 -15.80 18.40 -0.84
CA ASP A 41 -15.85 18.40 0.62
C ASP A 41 -15.14 17.18 1.26
N THR A 42 -14.41 16.42 0.45
CA THR A 42 -13.52 15.33 0.88
C THR A 42 -12.05 15.74 0.70
N GLN A 43 -11.22 15.35 1.66
CA GLN A 43 -9.77 15.39 1.59
C GLN A 43 -9.22 13.97 1.66
N VAL A 44 -8.08 13.71 1.03
CA VAL A 44 -7.40 12.42 1.05
C VAL A 44 -6.04 12.56 1.70
N TRP A 45 -5.75 11.69 2.66
CA TRP A 45 -4.51 11.61 3.42
C TRP A 45 -3.88 10.24 3.16
N ALA A 46 -2.85 10.15 2.31
CA ALA A 46 -2.13 8.89 2.12
C ALA A 46 -0.89 8.82 3.01
N VAL A 47 -0.67 7.67 3.65
CA VAL A 47 0.32 7.49 4.72
C VAL A 47 1.68 7.10 4.16
N ASP A 48 2.73 7.83 4.52
CA ASP A 48 4.12 7.31 4.48
C ASP A 48 4.40 6.70 5.85
N ARG A 49 4.60 5.37 5.89
CA ARG A 49 4.93 4.66 7.12
C ARG A 49 6.29 5.13 7.64
N ARG A 50 6.58 4.83 8.91
CA ARG A 50 7.83 5.24 9.56
C ARG A 50 9.09 4.73 8.85
N GLU A 51 9.02 3.57 8.21
CA GLU A 51 10.12 2.97 7.48
C GLU A 51 10.54 3.79 6.26
N GLN A 52 9.68 4.69 5.78
CA GLN A 52 10.07 5.60 4.72
C GLN A 52 11.15 6.60 5.14
N ASP A 53 11.27 6.89 6.44
CA ASP A 53 12.34 7.75 6.98
C ASP A 53 13.74 7.10 6.87
N LEU A 54 13.81 5.80 6.55
CA LEU A 54 15.06 5.08 6.30
C LEU A 54 15.64 5.36 4.92
N ALA A 55 14.79 5.67 3.93
CA ALA A 55 15.18 5.86 2.53
C ALA A 55 15.96 7.17 2.32
N ASP A 56 17.05 7.09 1.57
CA ASP A 56 17.82 8.27 1.18
C ASP A 56 17.33 8.81 -0.16
N LEU A 57 16.27 9.61 -0.12
CA LEU A 57 15.64 10.19 -1.32
C LEU A 57 16.36 11.45 -1.83
N SER A 58 17.55 11.78 -1.29
CA SER A 58 18.23 13.04 -1.57
C SER A 58 18.66 13.16 -3.05
N GLY A 59 19.08 12.06 -3.67
CA GLY A 59 19.54 12.01 -5.06
C GLY A 59 18.46 12.40 -6.08
N PHE A 60 17.18 12.16 -5.78
CA PHE A 60 16.08 12.49 -6.67
C PHE A 60 15.78 14.00 -6.79
N ARG A 61 16.39 14.86 -5.95
CA ARG A 61 16.20 16.32 -6.02
C ARG A 61 16.88 17.01 -7.20
N SER A 62 17.84 16.34 -7.84
CA SER A 62 18.73 16.95 -8.84
C SER A 62 18.47 16.50 -10.29
N GLY A 63 17.32 15.86 -10.54
CA GLY A 63 16.94 15.33 -11.85
C GLY A 63 17.44 13.89 -12.11
N PRO A 64 16.93 13.22 -13.15
CA PRO A 64 17.08 11.78 -13.32
C PRO A 64 18.52 11.32 -13.58
N ASP A 65 19.32 12.07 -14.34
CA ASP A 65 20.73 11.70 -14.59
C ASP A 65 21.60 11.82 -13.33
N ALA A 66 21.42 12.89 -12.55
CA ALA A 66 22.12 13.06 -11.28
C ALA A 66 21.69 12.00 -10.27
N ALA A 67 20.40 11.69 -10.19
CA ALA A 67 19.88 10.61 -9.37
C ALA A 67 20.47 9.24 -9.78
N ALA A 68 20.49 8.94 -11.08
CA ALA A 68 21.05 7.69 -11.58
C ALA A 68 22.54 7.57 -11.25
N ALA A 69 23.32 8.63 -11.43
CA ALA A 69 24.73 8.64 -11.03
C ALA A 69 24.91 8.43 -9.52
N TYR A 70 24.08 9.09 -8.71
CA TYR A 70 24.11 8.99 -7.25
C TYR A 70 23.80 7.57 -6.76
N TYR A 71 22.66 7.01 -7.17
CA TYR A 71 22.20 5.72 -6.67
C TYR A 71 22.96 4.53 -7.28
N LEU A 72 23.18 4.53 -8.60
CA LEU A 72 23.90 3.43 -9.26
C LEU A 72 25.41 3.48 -8.99
N GLY A 73 25.94 4.63 -8.58
CA GLY A 73 27.30 4.78 -8.07
C GLY A 73 27.48 4.41 -6.60
N GLY A 74 26.38 4.11 -5.88
CA GLY A 74 26.43 3.74 -4.45
C GLY A 74 26.71 4.91 -3.50
N HIS A 75 26.37 6.14 -3.87
CA HIS A 75 26.63 7.35 -3.09
C HIS A 75 25.56 7.65 -2.01
N TYR A 76 24.55 6.79 -1.87
CA TYR A 76 23.44 6.96 -0.95
C TYR A 76 23.62 6.17 0.34
N ARG A 77 22.91 6.58 1.39
CA ARG A 77 22.90 5.87 2.67
C ARG A 77 22.07 4.59 2.58
N VAL A 78 22.76 3.46 2.50
CA VAL A 78 22.17 2.12 2.59
C VAL A 78 21.85 1.77 4.04
N GLN A 79 20.68 1.17 4.28
CA GLN A 79 20.39 0.50 5.57
C GLN A 79 20.72 -0.99 5.49
N THR A 80 21.31 -1.51 6.56
CA THR A 80 21.57 -2.94 6.74
C THR A 80 20.95 -3.42 8.04
N PRO A 81 20.81 -4.75 8.23
CA PRO A 81 20.39 -5.27 9.52
C PRO A 81 21.24 -4.81 10.71
N GLN A 82 22.52 -4.47 10.50
CA GLN A 82 23.39 -3.98 11.56
C GLN A 82 23.13 -2.50 11.89
N THR A 83 22.84 -1.67 10.88
CA THR A 83 22.57 -0.23 11.10
C THR A 83 21.12 0.04 11.51
N ALA A 84 20.20 -0.87 11.19
CA ALA A 84 18.76 -0.73 11.39
C ALA A 84 18.15 -1.92 12.15
N ALA A 85 18.89 -2.52 13.09
CA ALA A 85 18.43 -3.68 13.87
C ALA A 85 17.08 -3.44 14.60
N TYR A 86 16.80 -2.19 14.98
CA TYR A 86 15.56 -1.78 15.64
C TYR A 86 14.31 -1.99 14.77
N VAL A 87 14.45 -2.09 13.44
CA VAL A 87 13.35 -2.37 12.50
C VAL A 87 12.73 -3.74 12.77
N GLY A 88 13.49 -4.69 13.35
CA GLY A 88 12.95 -5.98 13.77
C GLY A 88 11.86 -5.89 14.84
N GLN A 89 11.64 -4.73 15.44
CA GLN A 89 10.55 -4.46 16.39
C GLN A 89 9.37 -3.71 15.77
N TRP A 90 9.46 -3.28 14.51
CA TRP A 90 8.40 -2.56 13.81
C TRP A 90 7.40 -3.56 13.22
N GLY A 91 6.52 -4.04 14.09
CA GLY A 91 5.39 -4.91 13.73
C GLY A 91 4.07 -4.16 13.62
N LEU A 92 2.99 -4.91 13.46
CA LEU A 92 1.65 -4.34 13.24
C LEU A 92 1.20 -3.46 14.41
N ALA A 93 1.55 -3.78 15.66
CA ALA A 93 1.20 -2.92 16.80
C ALA A 93 1.82 -1.52 16.68
N VAL A 94 3.10 -1.45 16.29
CA VAL A 94 3.82 -0.18 16.10
C VAL A 94 3.21 0.61 14.95
N GLU A 95 2.92 -0.06 13.84
CA GLU A 95 2.25 0.53 12.69
C GLU A 95 0.87 1.10 13.04
N LEU A 96 0.07 0.36 13.81
CA LEU A 96 -1.28 0.79 14.19
C LEU A 96 -1.26 1.96 15.19
N ASP A 97 -0.29 2.02 16.09
CA ASP A 97 -0.11 3.17 17.00
C ASP A 97 0.19 4.45 16.23
N ASP A 98 1.05 4.32 15.22
CA ASP A 98 1.42 5.37 14.27
C ASP A 98 0.22 5.83 13.43
N LEU A 99 -0.47 4.88 12.79
CA LEU A 99 -1.68 5.14 12.02
C LEU A 99 -2.76 5.81 12.86
N ARG A 100 -2.88 5.43 14.13
CA ARG A 100 -3.84 6.07 15.05
C ARG A 100 -3.55 7.54 15.27
N GLN A 101 -2.27 7.95 15.35
CA GLN A 101 -1.94 9.37 15.45
C GLN A 101 -2.44 10.14 14.21
N ILE A 102 -2.28 9.55 13.03
CA ILE A 102 -2.78 10.14 11.77
C ILE A 102 -4.31 10.20 11.76
N VAL A 103 -5.00 9.11 12.13
CA VAL A 103 -6.47 9.07 12.18
C VAL A 103 -7.03 10.08 13.17
N LEU A 104 -6.43 10.21 14.36
CA LEU A 104 -6.86 11.17 15.36
C LEU A 104 -6.59 12.63 14.94
N ALA A 105 -5.47 12.88 14.24
CA ALA A 105 -5.18 14.18 13.64
C ALA A 105 -6.18 14.52 12.53
N ALA A 106 -6.46 13.58 11.63
CA ALA A 106 -7.45 13.72 10.56
C ALA A 106 -8.85 14.01 11.10
N ARG A 107 -9.23 13.33 12.20
CA ARG A 107 -10.53 13.50 12.87
C ARG A 107 -10.69 14.87 13.51
N ASP A 108 -9.58 15.48 13.92
CA ASP A 108 -9.51 16.87 14.36
C ASP A 108 -10.56 17.19 15.44
N HIS A 109 -10.46 16.49 16.57
CA HIS A 109 -11.42 16.55 17.69
C HIS A 109 -12.88 16.27 17.34
N GLY A 110 -13.13 15.58 16.22
CA GLY A 110 -14.46 15.24 15.72
C GLY A 110 -15.02 16.26 14.72
N ARG A 111 -14.22 17.23 14.28
CA ARG A 111 -14.62 18.15 13.20
C ARG A 111 -14.79 17.46 11.85
N HIS A 112 -13.99 16.42 11.60
CA HIS A 112 -14.07 15.66 10.36
C HIS A 112 -14.60 14.24 10.60
N GLN A 113 -15.38 13.76 9.64
CA GLN A 113 -15.59 12.32 9.47
C GLN A 113 -14.30 11.69 8.94
N VAL A 114 -13.91 10.52 9.46
CA VAL A 114 -12.71 9.82 8.98
C VAL A 114 -13.08 8.48 8.38
N VAL A 115 -12.79 8.30 7.10
CA VAL A 115 -12.88 7.00 6.42
C VAL A 115 -11.47 6.44 6.35
N LEU A 116 -11.25 5.26 6.90
CA LEU A 116 -9.95 4.59 6.80
C LEU A 116 -10.02 3.54 5.70
N GLY A 117 -9.05 3.57 4.79
CA GLY A 117 -8.90 2.54 3.79
C GLY A 117 -7.47 2.15 3.56
N GLY A 118 -7.30 1.14 2.73
CA GLY A 118 -6.00 0.78 2.23
C GLY A 118 -6.07 -0.11 1.01
N HIS A 119 -4.91 -0.28 0.39
CA HIS A 119 -4.71 -1.12 -0.78
C HIS A 119 -3.87 -2.33 -0.43
N SER A 120 -4.23 -3.52 -0.94
CA SER A 120 -3.48 -4.75 -0.68
C SER A 120 -3.33 -5.02 0.83
N TRP A 121 -2.11 -5.24 1.33
CA TRP A 121 -1.81 -5.32 2.77
C TRP A 121 -2.19 -4.07 3.58
N GLY A 122 -2.31 -2.91 2.93
CA GLY A 122 -2.90 -1.71 3.53
C GLY A 122 -4.38 -1.89 3.87
N ALA A 123 -5.14 -2.67 3.08
CA ALA A 123 -6.53 -3.02 3.40
C ALA A 123 -6.59 -3.97 4.62
N THR A 124 -5.65 -4.93 4.72
CA THR A 124 -5.47 -5.75 5.93
C THR A 124 -5.19 -4.86 7.14
N THR A 125 -4.30 -3.88 6.99
CA THR A 125 -3.94 -2.92 8.05
C THR A 125 -5.15 -2.10 8.49
N ALA A 126 -5.97 -1.62 7.55
CA ALA A 126 -7.19 -0.86 7.85
C ALA A 126 -8.23 -1.69 8.62
N LEU A 127 -8.46 -2.95 8.23
CA LEU A 127 -9.35 -3.84 8.98
C LEU A 127 -8.76 -4.24 10.34
N ALA A 128 -7.44 -4.46 10.41
CA ALA A 128 -6.75 -4.73 11.65
C ALA A 128 -6.90 -3.55 12.62
N TYR A 129 -6.71 -2.31 12.15
CA TYR A 129 -6.96 -1.08 12.92
C TYR A 129 -8.38 -1.08 13.49
N ALA A 130 -9.39 -1.33 12.66
CA ALA A 130 -10.78 -1.31 13.08
C ALA A 130 -11.06 -2.33 14.21
N ALA A 131 -10.48 -3.53 14.11
CA ALA A 131 -10.61 -4.60 15.10
C ALA A 131 -9.69 -4.44 16.31
N TRP A 132 -8.68 -3.57 16.25
CA TRP A 132 -7.65 -3.46 17.27
C TRP A 132 -8.18 -2.86 18.57
N ASP A 133 -7.78 -3.44 19.70
CA ASP A 133 -7.98 -2.86 21.01
C ASP A 133 -6.83 -1.91 21.35
N PHE A 134 -7.09 -0.61 21.34
CA PHE A 134 -6.16 0.39 21.84
C PHE A 134 -6.45 0.72 23.31
N ASP A 135 -6.06 -0.21 24.19
CA ASP A 135 -6.19 -0.09 25.64
C ASP A 135 -7.63 0.12 26.12
N GLY A 136 -8.53 -0.75 25.66
CA GLY A 136 -9.96 -0.73 25.97
C GLY A 136 -10.79 0.12 25.00
N ARG A 137 -10.16 0.81 24.04
CA ARG A 137 -10.84 1.56 22.98
C ARG A 137 -10.71 0.84 21.63
N PRO A 138 -11.82 0.31 21.08
CA PRO A 138 -11.81 -0.26 19.73
C PRO A 138 -11.42 0.79 18.69
N GLY A 139 -10.56 0.43 17.74
CA GLY A 139 -10.11 1.35 16.68
C GLY A 139 -11.24 1.84 15.77
N TYR A 140 -12.24 1.00 15.46
CA TYR A 140 -13.38 1.39 14.62
C TYR A 140 -14.15 2.61 15.15
N ARG A 141 -14.09 2.88 16.47
CA ARG A 141 -14.73 4.06 17.09
C ARG A 141 -14.11 5.39 16.70
N ASP A 142 -12.95 5.36 16.07
CA ASP A 142 -12.28 6.55 15.55
C ASP A 142 -12.69 6.82 14.08
N LEU A 143 -13.55 5.98 13.49
CA LEU A 143 -13.88 5.96 12.06
C LEU A 143 -15.38 6.17 11.78
N SER A 144 -15.67 6.61 10.56
CA SER A 144 -17.00 6.77 9.98
C SER A 144 -17.27 5.79 8.83
N GLY A 145 -16.22 5.11 8.31
CA GLY A 145 -16.32 4.10 7.26
C GLY A 145 -14.99 3.40 7.01
N LEU A 146 -15.05 2.28 6.29
CA LEU A 146 -13.91 1.46 5.88
C LEU A 146 -13.87 1.27 4.37
N VAL A 147 -12.67 1.26 3.78
CA VAL A 147 -12.44 1.06 2.34
C VAL A 147 -11.34 0.02 2.11
N ASN A 148 -11.68 -1.11 1.50
CA ASN A 148 -10.73 -2.13 1.09
C ASN A 148 -10.52 -2.07 -0.42
N LEU A 149 -9.29 -1.81 -0.86
CA LEU A 149 -8.92 -1.81 -2.27
C LEU A 149 -8.04 -3.03 -2.55
N ASP A 150 -8.63 -4.03 -3.20
CA ASP A 150 -7.94 -5.23 -3.69
C ASP A 150 -7.08 -5.94 -2.63
N GLY A 151 -7.63 -6.04 -1.43
CA GLY A 151 -7.01 -6.67 -0.28
C GLY A 151 -8.01 -6.80 0.86
N GLY A 152 -7.57 -7.31 2.00
CA GLY A 152 -8.42 -7.47 3.16
C GLY A 152 -7.85 -8.45 4.16
N VAL A 153 -8.73 -9.20 4.81
CA VAL A 153 -8.41 -10.25 5.78
C VAL A 153 -9.25 -11.47 5.44
N HIS A 154 -9.04 -12.58 6.13
CA HIS A 154 -9.80 -13.81 5.99
C HIS A 154 -9.74 -14.35 4.56
N ASP A 155 -8.53 -14.72 4.13
CA ASP A 155 -8.28 -15.34 2.82
C ASP A 155 -8.58 -14.42 1.63
N ALA A 156 -8.48 -13.10 1.82
CA ALA A 156 -8.68 -12.13 0.75
C ALA A 156 -7.74 -12.35 -0.44
N PHE A 157 -6.58 -12.96 -0.21
CA PHE A 157 -5.56 -13.27 -1.22
C PHE A 157 -5.58 -14.74 -1.68
N ALA A 158 -6.53 -15.57 -1.24
CA ALA A 158 -6.52 -16.99 -1.56
C ALA A 158 -6.68 -17.29 -3.05
N GLY A 159 -7.35 -16.41 -3.80
CA GLY A 159 -7.51 -16.59 -5.24
C GLY A 159 -6.21 -16.44 -6.04
N GLN A 160 -5.19 -15.75 -5.51
CA GLN A 160 -3.85 -15.73 -6.10
C GLN A 160 -2.93 -16.82 -5.52
N GLY A 161 -3.44 -17.66 -4.62
CA GLY A 161 -2.71 -18.79 -4.02
C GLY A 161 -2.19 -18.53 -2.60
N ASP A 162 -2.41 -17.34 -2.05
CA ASP A 162 -1.91 -16.97 -0.72
C ASP A 162 -2.93 -17.26 0.37
N VAL A 163 -2.61 -18.20 1.25
CA VAL A 163 -3.43 -18.57 2.41
C VAL A 163 -2.56 -18.56 3.66
N TYR A 164 -2.80 -17.58 4.54
CA TYR A 164 -1.93 -17.34 5.69
C TYR A 164 -2.45 -18.08 6.93
N ARG A 165 -1.76 -19.15 7.32
CA ARG A 165 -2.12 -20.02 8.46
C ARG A 165 -0.93 -20.31 9.35
N LEU A 166 -0.36 -19.26 9.92
CA LEU A 166 0.78 -19.38 10.84
C LEU A 166 0.40 -20.14 12.11
N THR A 167 1.15 -21.19 12.41
CA THR A 167 1.16 -21.82 13.74
C THR A 167 2.01 -21.00 14.71
N ALA A 168 1.77 -21.15 16.01
CA ALA A 168 2.60 -20.50 17.03
C ALA A 168 4.09 -20.91 16.93
N ALA A 169 4.37 -22.15 16.51
CA ALA A 169 5.74 -22.63 16.32
C ALA A 169 6.44 -21.94 15.14
N GLN A 170 5.74 -21.77 14.01
CA GLN A 170 6.24 -21.02 12.85
C GLN A 170 6.47 -19.55 13.21
N ALA A 171 5.50 -18.91 13.87
CA ALA A 171 5.64 -17.52 14.32
C ALA A 171 6.83 -17.34 15.28
N ALA A 172 7.02 -18.24 16.27
CA ALA A 172 8.17 -18.21 17.17
C ALA A 172 9.50 -18.40 16.43
N ALA A 173 9.53 -19.28 15.41
CA ALA A 173 10.72 -19.48 14.60
C ALA A 173 11.07 -18.23 13.78
N TRP A 174 10.08 -17.59 13.18
CA TRP A 174 10.24 -16.34 12.43
C TRP A 174 10.71 -15.20 13.33
N GLN A 175 10.15 -15.04 14.55
CA GLN A 175 10.66 -14.08 15.53
C GLN A 175 12.14 -14.29 15.87
N ARG A 176 12.59 -15.56 15.99
CA ARG A 176 14.01 -15.86 16.21
C ARG A 176 14.89 -15.48 15.01
N GLN A 177 14.39 -15.65 13.78
CA GLN A 177 15.10 -15.21 12.58
C GLN A 177 15.24 -13.69 12.53
N ILE A 178 14.16 -12.96 12.85
CA ILE A 178 14.18 -11.49 12.93
C ILE A 178 15.17 -11.02 14.01
N ALA A 179 15.12 -11.63 15.20
CA ALA A 179 16.06 -11.35 16.28
C ALA A 179 17.52 -11.70 15.91
N GLY A 180 17.71 -12.67 15.01
CA GLY A 180 19.00 -13.04 14.43
C GLY A 180 19.50 -12.13 13.30
N GLY A 181 18.74 -11.10 12.90
CA GLY A 181 19.15 -10.11 11.91
C GLY A 181 18.35 -10.12 10.60
N ALA A 182 17.32 -10.93 10.45
CA ALA A 182 16.43 -10.87 9.29
C ALA A 182 15.39 -9.74 9.44
N VAL A 183 15.83 -8.49 9.60
CA VAL A 183 14.94 -7.36 9.98
C VAL A 183 14.15 -6.76 8.81
N PHE A 184 14.65 -6.89 7.59
CA PHE A 184 13.98 -6.46 6.36
C PHE A 184 13.41 -7.66 5.61
N ASP A 185 12.29 -7.46 4.94
CA ASP A 185 11.74 -8.43 3.99
C ASP A 185 12.67 -8.62 2.80
N GLY A 186 12.93 -9.88 2.44
CA GLY A 186 13.92 -10.27 1.44
C GLY A 186 13.33 -10.57 0.06
N SER A 187 12.01 -10.50 -0.12
CA SER A 187 11.31 -10.92 -1.35
C SER A 187 11.86 -10.22 -2.60
N LEU A 188 12.02 -8.90 -2.55
CA LEU A 188 12.57 -8.12 -3.68
C LEU A 188 14.10 -8.19 -3.77
N ALA A 189 14.79 -8.43 -2.65
CA ALA A 189 16.23 -8.61 -2.63
C ALA A 189 16.67 -9.88 -3.39
N ALA A 190 15.82 -10.91 -3.46
CA ALA A 190 16.11 -12.13 -4.24
C ALA A 190 16.32 -11.86 -5.74
N VAL A 191 15.72 -10.77 -6.27
CA VAL A 191 15.79 -10.40 -7.69
C VAL A 191 16.86 -9.34 -7.93
N ALA A 192 17.00 -8.40 -7.01
CA ALA A 192 17.81 -7.18 -7.20
C ALA A 192 19.04 -7.08 -6.27
N GLY A 193 19.32 -8.14 -5.49
CA GLY A 193 20.48 -8.30 -4.61
C GLY A 193 20.41 -7.57 -3.28
N ARG A 194 19.64 -6.48 -3.18
CA ARG A 194 19.39 -5.72 -1.93
C ARG A 194 17.93 -5.31 -1.83
N PRO A 195 17.40 -5.08 -0.61
CA PRO A 195 16.00 -4.73 -0.40
C PRO A 195 15.55 -3.50 -1.20
N GLU A 196 16.39 -2.47 -1.30
CA GLU A 196 16.01 -1.17 -1.89
C GLU A 196 16.26 -1.04 -3.40
N THR A 197 17.01 -1.98 -4.01
CA THR A 197 17.50 -1.79 -5.39
C THR A 197 16.35 -1.68 -6.39
N LEU A 198 15.29 -2.49 -6.25
CA LEU A 198 14.20 -2.49 -7.22
C LEU A 198 13.40 -1.19 -7.17
N GLN A 199 13.14 -0.67 -5.97
CA GLN A 199 12.40 0.56 -5.75
C GLN A 199 13.17 1.76 -6.29
N ILE A 200 14.49 1.82 -6.07
CA ILE A 200 15.36 2.83 -6.67
C ILE A 200 15.25 2.77 -8.21
N LEU A 201 15.33 1.58 -8.80
CA LEU A 201 15.27 1.42 -10.26
C LEU A 201 13.90 1.82 -10.83
N GLN A 202 12.80 1.47 -10.16
CA GLN A 202 11.45 1.88 -10.53
C GLN A 202 11.26 3.40 -10.43
N GLN A 203 11.76 4.02 -9.36
CA GLN A 203 11.68 5.47 -9.17
C GLN A 203 12.54 6.23 -10.19
N LEU A 204 13.74 5.72 -10.51
CA LEU A 204 14.54 6.25 -11.62
C LEU A 204 13.82 6.11 -12.96
N ALA A 205 13.20 4.96 -13.24
CA ALA A 205 12.45 4.75 -14.48
C ALA A 205 11.28 5.75 -14.59
N GLY A 206 10.55 5.98 -13.50
CA GLY A 206 9.51 7.00 -13.39
C GLY A 206 10.06 8.41 -13.68
N ALA A 207 11.13 8.80 -13.00
CA ALA A 207 11.76 10.11 -13.17
C ALA A 207 12.24 10.36 -14.61
N TYR A 208 12.86 9.37 -15.25
CA TYR A 208 13.26 9.45 -16.66
C TYR A 208 12.05 9.56 -17.60
N ALA A 209 10.99 8.78 -17.36
CA ALA A 209 9.79 8.77 -18.18
C ALA A 209 8.97 10.08 -18.06
N VAL A 210 8.95 10.70 -16.89
CA VAL A 210 8.36 12.03 -16.68
C VAL A 210 9.17 13.11 -17.41
N ALA A 211 10.52 13.05 -17.32
CA ALA A 211 11.38 14.08 -17.90
C ALA A 211 11.44 14.03 -19.44
N ALA A 212 11.53 12.84 -20.02
CA ALA A 212 11.67 12.66 -21.47
C ALA A 212 11.09 11.30 -21.92
N PRO A 213 9.76 11.18 -22.06
CA PRO A 213 9.09 9.89 -22.28
C PRO A 213 9.52 9.18 -23.57
N ASP A 214 9.74 9.93 -24.64
CA ASP A 214 10.07 9.40 -25.98
C ASP A 214 11.58 9.22 -26.20
N ALA A 215 12.43 9.73 -25.30
CA ALA A 215 13.87 9.58 -25.40
C ALA A 215 14.29 8.11 -25.17
N PRO A 216 15.37 7.63 -25.82
CA PRO A 216 15.93 6.31 -25.55
C PRO A 216 16.28 6.15 -24.06
N SER A 217 15.94 5.00 -23.48
CA SER A 217 16.22 4.75 -22.07
C SER A 217 17.69 4.39 -21.84
N THR A 218 18.40 5.29 -21.17
CA THR A 218 19.77 5.07 -20.68
C THR A 218 19.82 4.21 -19.42
N LEU A 219 18.67 4.05 -18.73
CA LEU A 219 18.51 3.19 -17.56
C LEU A 219 18.30 1.71 -17.94
N ALA A 220 17.56 1.43 -19.02
CA ALA A 220 17.28 0.06 -19.48
C ALA A 220 18.50 -0.87 -19.51
N PRO A 221 19.66 -0.51 -20.12
CA PRO A 221 20.83 -1.39 -20.13
C PRO A 221 21.48 -1.60 -18.74
N ARG A 222 21.15 -0.78 -17.75
CA ARG A 222 21.68 -0.84 -16.38
C ARG A 222 20.81 -1.69 -15.44
N LEU A 223 19.63 -2.13 -15.89
CA LEU A 223 18.78 -3.01 -15.10
C LEU A 223 19.44 -4.39 -14.90
N PRO A 224 19.13 -5.09 -13.79
CA PRO A 224 19.44 -6.51 -13.62
C PRO A 224 18.96 -7.34 -14.83
N ALA A 225 19.70 -8.38 -15.19
CA ALA A 225 19.42 -9.18 -16.38
C ALA A 225 17.96 -9.70 -16.47
N PRO A 226 17.31 -10.16 -15.37
CA PRO A 226 15.91 -10.59 -15.42
C PRO A 226 14.90 -9.50 -15.78
N LEU A 227 15.25 -8.22 -15.56
CA LEU A 227 14.36 -7.08 -15.77
C LEU A 227 14.67 -6.32 -17.07
N ARG A 228 15.78 -6.66 -17.73
CA ARG A 228 16.32 -5.89 -18.86
C ARG A 228 15.53 -6.17 -20.14
N PRO A 229 15.07 -5.12 -20.87
CA PRO A 229 14.54 -5.26 -22.22
C PRO A 229 15.53 -5.94 -23.18
N ASN A 230 15.01 -6.81 -24.05
CA ASN A 230 15.82 -7.49 -25.08
C ASN A 230 16.03 -6.65 -26.36
N HIS A 231 15.52 -5.43 -26.39
CA HIS A 231 15.71 -4.44 -27.46
C HIS A 231 15.73 -3.02 -26.85
N PRO A 232 16.25 -2.01 -27.57
CA PRO A 232 16.18 -0.62 -27.11
C PRO A 232 14.72 -0.16 -26.92
N VAL A 233 14.45 0.51 -25.81
CA VAL A 233 13.13 1.07 -25.47
C VAL A 233 13.25 2.56 -25.15
N SER A 234 12.17 3.33 -25.31
CA SER A 234 12.08 4.69 -24.75
C SER A 234 11.89 4.65 -23.23
N ASN A 235 11.97 5.79 -22.55
CA ASN A 235 11.70 5.83 -21.10
C ASN A 235 10.26 5.43 -20.76
N ALA A 236 9.27 5.92 -21.51
CA ALA A 236 7.89 5.46 -21.37
C ALA A 236 7.74 3.97 -21.76
N GLY A 237 8.49 3.52 -22.76
CA GLY A 237 8.56 2.11 -23.15
C GLY A 237 9.13 1.22 -22.02
N LEU A 238 10.08 1.72 -21.23
CA LEU A 238 10.61 1.00 -20.07
C LEU A 238 9.56 0.83 -18.97
N ILE A 239 8.73 1.85 -18.70
CA ILE A 239 7.60 1.72 -17.77
C ILE A 239 6.62 0.64 -18.24
N THR A 240 6.23 0.67 -19.51
CA THR A 240 5.37 -0.36 -20.10
C THR A 240 6.01 -1.74 -20.02
N TRP A 241 7.32 -1.85 -20.30
CA TRP A 241 8.05 -3.10 -20.19
C TRP A 241 7.98 -3.67 -18.77
N MET A 242 8.29 -2.84 -17.76
CA MET A 242 8.38 -3.27 -16.36
C MET A 242 7.04 -3.58 -15.71
N LEU A 243 5.94 -2.94 -16.13
CA LEU A 243 4.65 -3.04 -15.44
C LEU A 243 3.56 -3.74 -16.25
N ALA A 244 3.63 -3.71 -17.59
CA ALA A 244 2.58 -4.30 -18.43
C ALA A 244 3.05 -5.54 -19.19
N SER A 245 4.27 -5.51 -19.76
CA SER A 245 4.74 -6.61 -20.60
C SER A 245 5.49 -7.68 -19.83
N HIS A 246 6.29 -7.28 -18.84
CA HIS A 246 7.14 -8.17 -18.04
C HIS A 246 7.10 -7.74 -16.55
N PRO A 247 5.91 -7.68 -15.93
CA PRO A 247 5.82 -7.39 -14.50
C PRO A 247 6.58 -8.44 -13.69
N LEU A 248 7.26 -7.99 -12.63
CA LEU A 248 8.00 -8.89 -11.75
C LEU A 248 7.08 -9.89 -11.04
N ALA A 249 5.88 -9.42 -10.69
CA ALA A 249 4.83 -10.20 -10.06
C ALA A 249 3.46 -9.62 -10.47
N ALA A 250 2.39 -10.40 -10.32
CA ALA A 250 1.06 -10.01 -10.78
C ALA A 250 0.54 -8.76 -10.05
N GLU A 251 0.86 -8.63 -8.77
CA GLU A 251 0.57 -7.48 -7.93
C GLU A 251 1.30 -6.20 -8.37
N MET A 252 2.40 -6.32 -9.12
CA MET A 252 3.13 -5.15 -9.65
C MET A 252 2.72 -4.78 -11.07
N SER A 253 1.63 -5.37 -11.59
CA SER A 253 1.23 -5.19 -12.98
C SER A 253 0.22 -4.06 -13.18
N ILE A 254 0.23 -3.49 -14.39
CA ILE A 254 -0.79 -2.57 -14.90
C ILE A 254 -1.41 -3.14 -16.18
N ASN A 255 -2.69 -2.83 -16.44
CA ASN A 255 -3.30 -3.07 -17.73
C ASN A 255 -3.29 -1.77 -18.55
N PRO A 256 -2.62 -1.71 -19.72
CA PRO A 256 -2.59 -0.51 -20.56
C PRO A 256 -3.95 -0.01 -21.05
N ALA A 257 -5.00 -0.84 -21.01
CA ALA A 257 -6.37 -0.43 -21.30
C ALA A 257 -6.97 0.48 -20.20
N TYR A 258 -6.43 0.39 -18.98
CA TYR A 258 -6.88 1.15 -17.80
C TYR A 258 -5.86 2.20 -17.40
N THR A 259 -4.59 1.84 -17.29
CA THR A 259 -3.51 2.71 -16.79
C THR A 259 -2.60 3.14 -17.93
N ARG A 260 -2.44 4.45 -18.11
CA ARG A 260 -1.48 5.00 -19.08
C ARG A 260 -0.07 4.93 -18.49
N SER A 261 0.93 4.66 -19.33
CA SER A 261 2.34 4.68 -18.92
C SER A 261 2.75 6.01 -18.28
N ALA A 262 2.21 7.14 -18.75
CA ALA A 262 2.44 8.45 -18.15
C ALA A 262 1.89 8.57 -16.70
N THR A 263 0.77 7.91 -16.38
CA THR A 263 0.24 7.89 -15.01
C THR A 263 1.15 7.07 -14.11
N ALA A 264 1.52 5.86 -14.54
CA ALA A 264 2.44 5.00 -13.80
C ALA A 264 3.83 5.66 -13.61
N ALA A 265 4.34 6.35 -14.64
CA ALA A 265 5.59 7.09 -14.55
C ALA A 265 5.54 8.19 -13.48
N ARG A 266 4.43 8.93 -13.38
CA ARG A 266 4.25 9.95 -12.33
C ARG A 266 4.13 9.33 -10.95
N ALA A 267 3.34 8.26 -10.81
CA ALA A 267 3.20 7.54 -9.55
C ALA A 267 4.55 7.04 -9.03
N LEU A 268 5.46 6.62 -9.92
CA LEU A 268 6.79 6.16 -9.57
C LEU A 268 7.82 7.29 -9.35
N ALA A 269 7.62 8.49 -9.90
CA ALA A 269 8.67 9.52 -9.92
C ALA A 269 8.79 10.35 -8.61
N GLY A 270 7.75 10.39 -7.78
CA GLY A 270 7.65 11.29 -6.62
C GLY A 270 8.77 11.09 -5.60
N PRO A 271 9.60 12.12 -5.30
CA PRO A 271 10.66 12.00 -4.31
C PRO A 271 10.14 12.17 -2.88
N VAL A 272 9.17 13.06 -2.65
CA VAL A 272 8.46 13.24 -1.37
C VAL A 272 7.06 13.77 -1.66
N PRO A 273 5.99 13.17 -1.13
CA PRO A 273 5.98 11.83 -0.54
C PRO A 273 6.53 10.81 -1.53
N ALA A 274 7.03 9.69 -1.02
CA ALA A 274 7.67 8.70 -1.87
C ALA A 274 6.64 7.83 -2.58
N ALA A 275 7.04 7.30 -3.74
CA ALA A 275 6.26 6.30 -4.46
C ALA A 275 6.32 4.91 -3.82
N LEU A 276 7.50 4.54 -3.32
CA LEU A 276 7.81 3.19 -2.89
C LEU A 276 8.64 3.18 -1.61
N GLU A 277 8.38 2.18 -0.78
CA GLU A 277 9.15 1.88 0.42
C GLU A 277 10.35 0.99 0.09
N TRP A 278 11.54 1.50 0.39
CA TRP A 278 12.80 0.80 0.14
C TRP A 278 13.04 -0.34 1.11
N TYR A 279 12.46 -0.25 2.31
CA TYR A 279 12.77 -1.12 3.44
C TYR A 279 11.47 -1.53 4.14
N TRP A 280 10.94 -2.70 3.78
CA TRP A 280 9.77 -3.26 4.47
C TRP A 280 10.20 -4.05 5.73
N PRO A 281 9.64 -3.77 6.91
CA PRO A 281 9.96 -4.52 8.12
C PRO A 281 9.48 -5.98 8.02
N ASN A 282 10.37 -6.94 8.18
CA ASN A 282 10.01 -8.37 8.18
C ASN A 282 9.04 -8.70 9.34
N ARG A 283 9.12 -7.95 10.44
CA ARG A 283 8.20 -8.08 11.57
C ARG A 283 6.76 -7.68 11.19
N LEU A 284 6.59 -6.71 10.29
CA LEU A 284 5.28 -6.30 9.80
C LEU A 284 4.65 -7.41 8.94
N THR A 285 5.40 -8.03 8.03
CA THR A 285 4.94 -9.21 7.25
C THR A 285 4.44 -10.32 8.18
N LEU A 286 5.26 -10.72 9.16
CA LEU A 286 4.90 -11.75 10.14
C LEU A 286 3.59 -11.44 10.87
N ASP A 287 3.44 -10.22 11.37
CA ASP A 287 2.25 -9.83 12.13
C ASP A 287 1.00 -9.73 11.23
N LEU A 288 1.14 -9.26 9.98
CA LEU A 288 0.05 -9.18 9.01
C LEU A 288 -0.44 -10.57 8.58
N GLU A 289 0.45 -11.51 8.30
CA GLU A 289 0.08 -12.91 8.03
C GLU A 289 -0.64 -13.56 9.23
N ALA A 290 -0.19 -13.26 10.45
CA ALA A 290 -0.83 -13.77 11.66
C ALA A 290 -2.18 -13.08 11.96
N ALA A 291 -2.39 -11.87 11.43
CA ALA A 291 -3.64 -11.11 11.52
C ALA A 291 -4.67 -11.57 10.48
N ASP A 292 -4.24 -12.10 9.33
CA ASP A 292 -5.13 -12.47 8.22
C ASP A 292 -6.33 -13.33 8.63
N PRO A 293 -6.23 -14.37 9.48
CA PRO A 293 -7.42 -15.13 9.89
C PRO A 293 -8.56 -14.31 10.51
N PHE A 294 -8.28 -13.06 10.92
CA PHE A 294 -9.21 -12.08 11.50
C PHE A 294 -10.00 -12.59 12.69
N ARG A 295 -9.36 -13.48 13.45
CA ARG A 295 -9.88 -14.09 14.67
C ARG A 295 -8.71 -14.45 15.59
N PRO A 296 -8.94 -14.63 16.90
CA PRO A 296 -7.87 -15.03 17.80
C PRO A 296 -7.23 -16.37 17.40
N THR A 297 -5.94 -16.36 17.10
CA THR A 297 -5.14 -17.57 16.82
C THR A 297 -4.03 -17.74 17.86
N PRO A 298 -3.47 -18.96 18.04
CA PRO A 298 -2.29 -19.14 18.87
C PRO A 298 -1.08 -18.28 18.43
N ALA A 299 -0.87 -18.13 17.11
CA ALA A 299 0.19 -17.27 16.58
C ALA A 299 -0.07 -15.80 16.88
N GLY A 300 -1.29 -15.30 16.64
CA GLY A 300 -1.65 -13.92 16.97
C GLY A 300 -1.49 -13.61 18.46
N ARG A 301 -1.89 -14.54 19.34
CA ARG A 301 -1.65 -14.39 20.79
C ARG A 301 -0.18 -14.34 21.16
N LEU A 302 0.66 -15.20 20.56
CA LEU A 302 2.11 -15.19 20.78
C LEU A 302 2.73 -13.85 20.35
N LEU A 303 2.27 -13.30 19.22
CA LEU A 303 2.77 -12.04 18.66
C LEU A 303 2.19 -10.79 19.33
N GLY A 304 1.19 -10.96 20.21
CA GLY A 304 0.53 -9.86 20.91
C GLY A 304 -0.52 -9.11 20.07
N LEU A 305 -1.11 -9.76 19.06
CA LEU A 305 -2.13 -9.14 18.21
C LEU A 305 -3.46 -8.96 18.97
N ARG A 306 -4.00 -7.74 18.92
CA ARG A 306 -5.17 -7.30 19.71
C ARG A 306 -6.42 -7.10 18.88
N LEU A 307 -6.69 -7.99 17.92
CA LEU A 307 -7.90 -7.96 17.05
C LEU A 307 -9.19 -8.37 17.81
N TRP A 308 -9.39 -7.84 19.01
CA TRP A 308 -10.42 -8.28 19.96
C TRP A 308 -11.81 -7.76 19.61
N HIS A 309 -11.89 -6.71 18.78
CA HIS A 309 -13.14 -6.02 18.44
C HIS A 309 -13.65 -6.31 17.04
N ALA A 310 -13.08 -7.31 16.34
CA ALA A 310 -13.51 -7.68 14.98
C ALA A 310 -15.04 -7.83 14.88
N ALA A 311 -15.65 -8.61 15.77
CA ALA A 311 -17.11 -8.84 15.76
C ALA A 311 -17.98 -7.63 16.18
N GLN A 312 -17.36 -6.52 16.58
CA GLN A 312 -18.04 -5.31 17.08
C GLN A 312 -17.99 -4.16 16.10
N ILE A 313 -17.20 -4.26 15.02
CA ILE A 313 -17.08 -3.21 13.99
C ILE A 313 -18.48 -2.87 13.46
N ASP A 314 -18.87 -1.61 13.59
CA ASP A 314 -20.22 -1.11 13.29
C ASP A 314 -20.23 0.09 12.32
N VAL A 315 -19.15 0.27 11.56
CA VAL A 315 -19.02 1.29 10.51
C VAL A 315 -19.23 0.69 9.11
N PRO A 316 -19.80 1.44 8.14
CA PRO A 316 -19.99 0.95 6.78
C PRO A 316 -18.70 0.53 6.07
N LEU A 317 -18.78 -0.48 5.21
CA LEU A 317 -17.63 -1.03 4.47
C LEU A 317 -17.79 -0.89 2.95
N TYR A 318 -16.75 -0.43 2.27
CA TYR A 318 -16.59 -0.56 0.83
C TYR A 318 -15.48 -1.57 0.53
N SER A 319 -15.69 -2.43 -0.47
CA SER A 319 -14.69 -3.39 -0.95
C SER A 319 -14.66 -3.39 -2.47
N PHE A 320 -13.45 -3.35 -3.02
CA PHE A 320 -13.20 -3.50 -4.44
C PHE A 320 -12.25 -4.67 -4.71
N ALA A 321 -12.59 -5.53 -5.66
CA ALA A 321 -11.73 -6.61 -6.14
C ALA A 321 -11.31 -6.40 -7.61
N SER A 322 -10.02 -6.50 -7.89
CA SER A 322 -9.50 -6.62 -9.25
C SER A 322 -9.49 -8.08 -9.70
N GLY A 323 -8.99 -8.34 -10.92
CA GLY A 323 -8.78 -9.70 -11.41
C GLY A 323 -7.71 -10.50 -10.64
N LEU A 324 -6.88 -9.84 -9.82
CA LEU A 324 -5.74 -10.46 -9.13
C LEU A 324 -6.14 -11.65 -8.27
N THR A 325 -7.17 -11.48 -7.43
CA THR A 325 -7.55 -12.45 -6.40
C THR A 325 -8.78 -13.27 -6.77
N HIS A 326 -9.21 -13.24 -8.03
CA HIS A 326 -10.35 -14.02 -8.55
C HIS A 326 -11.61 -13.96 -7.66
N GLY A 327 -11.94 -12.76 -7.18
CA GLY A 327 -13.12 -12.48 -6.34
C GLY A 327 -12.98 -12.79 -4.85
N THR A 328 -11.85 -13.37 -4.40
CA THR A 328 -11.67 -13.73 -2.97
C THR A 328 -11.63 -12.52 -2.04
N VAL A 329 -11.17 -11.34 -2.50
CA VAL A 329 -11.30 -10.07 -1.76
C VAL A 329 -12.75 -9.76 -1.36
N ASN A 330 -13.70 -9.85 -2.30
CA ASN A 330 -15.11 -9.59 -2.02
C ASN A 330 -15.77 -10.73 -1.23
N ALA A 331 -15.29 -11.97 -1.36
CA ALA A 331 -15.75 -13.08 -0.51
C ALA A 331 -15.33 -12.87 0.96
N ALA A 332 -14.07 -12.50 1.18
CA ALA A 332 -13.51 -12.12 2.47
C ALA A 332 -14.26 -10.93 3.11
N ALA A 333 -14.50 -9.87 2.34
CA ALA A 333 -15.23 -8.70 2.84
C ALA A 333 -16.68 -9.05 3.28
N ARG A 334 -17.37 -9.96 2.55
CA ARG A 334 -18.68 -10.48 2.98
C ARG A 334 -18.57 -11.26 4.28
N TRP A 335 -17.54 -12.11 4.42
CA TRP A 335 -17.31 -12.82 5.67
C TRP A 335 -17.14 -11.85 6.85
N VAL A 336 -16.37 -10.76 6.69
CA VAL A 336 -16.22 -9.73 7.73
C VAL A 336 -17.56 -9.10 8.09
N VAL A 337 -18.39 -8.76 7.10
CA VAL A 337 -19.74 -8.21 7.32
C VAL A 337 -20.62 -9.18 8.10
N ASP A 338 -20.64 -10.46 7.71
CA ASP A 338 -21.47 -11.50 8.34
C ASP A 338 -21.04 -11.81 9.79
N HIS A 339 -19.78 -11.53 10.13
CA HIS A 339 -19.21 -11.81 11.45
C HIS A 339 -18.99 -10.55 12.30
N SER A 340 -19.51 -9.40 11.88
CA SER A 340 -19.40 -8.11 12.56
C SER A 340 -20.77 -7.43 12.67
N ARG A 341 -20.80 -6.16 13.10
CA ARG A 341 -22.02 -5.34 13.20
C ARG A 341 -22.10 -4.29 12.09
N ILE A 342 -21.40 -4.53 10.97
CA ILE A 342 -21.31 -3.58 9.86
C ILE A 342 -22.72 -3.34 9.30
N PRO A 343 -23.22 -2.09 9.34
CA PRO A 343 -24.62 -1.81 9.06
C PRO A 343 -24.96 -1.83 7.57
N ALA A 344 -23.96 -1.61 6.71
CA ALA A 344 -24.10 -1.63 5.26
C ALA A 344 -22.74 -1.86 4.60
N ALA A 345 -22.75 -2.53 3.45
CA ALA A 345 -21.55 -2.73 2.65
C ALA A 345 -21.81 -2.49 1.15
N THR A 346 -20.78 -2.04 0.44
CA THR A 346 -20.75 -1.94 -1.03
C THR A 346 -19.62 -2.82 -1.55
N PHE A 347 -19.95 -3.74 -2.46
CA PHE A 347 -18.97 -4.62 -3.10
C PHE A 347 -18.92 -4.27 -4.59
N ALA A 348 -17.74 -3.97 -5.09
CA ALA A 348 -17.47 -3.69 -6.49
C ALA A 348 -16.34 -4.59 -6.99
N GLU A 349 -16.32 -4.88 -8.29
CA GLU A 349 -15.26 -5.68 -8.89
C GLU A 349 -15.07 -5.31 -10.37
N ASN A 350 -13.86 -5.56 -10.87
CA ASN A 350 -13.56 -5.53 -12.29
C ASN A 350 -12.40 -6.48 -12.60
N ASP A 351 -12.71 -7.66 -13.10
CA ASP A 351 -11.72 -8.71 -13.41
C ASP A 351 -10.72 -8.33 -14.50
N ALA A 352 -11.01 -7.29 -15.30
CA ALA A 352 -10.11 -6.81 -16.34
C ALA A 352 -9.08 -5.78 -15.81
N MET A 353 -9.28 -5.24 -14.60
CA MET A 353 -8.30 -4.42 -13.91
C MET A 353 -7.27 -5.31 -13.21
N THR A 354 -6.02 -4.89 -13.24
CA THR A 354 -4.91 -5.44 -12.46
C THR A 354 -4.80 -4.74 -11.11
N HIS A 355 -3.90 -5.21 -10.25
CA HIS A 355 -3.73 -4.73 -8.89
C HIS A 355 -3.46 -3.22 -8.79
N LEU A 356 -2.56 -2.70 -9.63
CA LEU A 356 -2.19 -1.28 -9.62
C LEU A 356 -3.17 -0.40 -10.40
N ASP A 357 -3.98 -0.98 -11.30
CA ASP A 357 -5.06 -0.22 -11.94
C ASP A 357 -6.07 0.31 -10.92
N THR A 358 -6.21 -0.35 -9.77
CA THR A 358 -7.09 0.12 -8.68
C THR A 358 -6.71 1.51 -8.15
N LEU A 359 -5.44 1.90 -8.32
CA LEU A 359 -4.89 3.19 -7.89
C LEU A 359 -4.67 4.13 -9.08
N TRP A 360 -4.27 3.59 -10.25
CA TRP A 360 -3.73 4.39 -11.35
C TRP A 360 -4.59 4.42 -12.62
N ALA A 361 -5.71 3.71 -12.65
CA ALA A 361 -6.58 3.69 -13.82
C ALA A 361 -7.06 5.10 -14.19
N ALA A 362 -7.10 5.36 -15.50
CA ALA A 362 -7.59 6.62 -16.03
C ALA A 362 -9.02 6.89 -15.53
N PRO A 363 -9.42 8.14 -15.30
CA PRO A 363 -10.62 8.43 -14.52
C PRO A 363 -11.93 7.94 -15.16
N GLY A 364 -12.00 7.91 -16.49
CA GLY A 364 -13.13 7.35 -17.25
C GLY A 364 -13.10 5.82 -17.41
N ARG A 365 -12.09 5.15 -16.86
CA ARG A 365 -11.90 3.69 -16.90
C ARG A 365 -11.85 3.06 -15.51
N SER A 366 -11.67 3.85 -14.46
CA SER A 366 -11.56 3.37 -13.08
C SER A 366 -12.93 3.00 -12.50
N THR A 367 -13.18 1.69 -12.34
CA THR A 367 -14.35 1.19 -11.62
C THR A 367 -14.28 1.56 -10.12
N VAL A 368 -13.08 1.66 -9.56
CA VAL A 368 -12.88 2.16 -8.19
C VAL A 368 -13.46 3.56 -8.05
N LEU A 369 -13.08 4.51 -8.91
CA LEU A 369 -13.59 5.88 -8.84
C LEU A 369 -15.12 5.95 -9.03
N SER A 370 -15.68 5.16 -9.96
CA SER A 370 -17.12 5.20 -10.24
C SER A 370 -17.99 4.60 -9.13
N THR A 371 -17.42 3.80 -8.23
CA THR A 371 -18.16 3.10 -7.17
C THR A 371 -17.80 3.57 -5.76
N LEU A 372 -16.52 3.93 -5.51
CA LEU A 372 -16.05 4.50 -4.25
C LEU A 372 -16.60 5.91 -4.03
N ALA A 373 -16.60 6.79 -5.05
CA ALA A 373 -17.07 8.16 -4.86
C ALA A 373 -18.56 8.23 -4.41
N PRO A 374 -19.50 7.45 -5.00
CA PRO A 374 -20.86 7.35 -4.46
C PRO A 374 -20.94 6.79 -3.04
N PHE A 375 -20.05 5.86 -2.66
CA PHE A 375 -20.00 5.34 -1.29
C PHE A 375 -19.61 6.45 -0.29
N LEU A 376 -18.56 7.20 -0.59
CA LEU A 376 -18.07 8.30 0.25
C LEU A 376 -19.10 9.43 0.38
N ALA A 377 -19.77 9.79 -0.72
CA ALA A 377 -20.83 10.80 -0.72
C ALA A 377 -21.97 10.45 0.25
N ARG A 378 -22.40 9.17 0.29
CA ARG A 378 -23.45 8.69 1.21
C ARG A 378 -23.05 8.70 2.69
N LEU A 379 -21.76 8.80 3.00
CA LEU A 379 -21.29 8.93 4.38
C LEU A 379 -21.35 10.38 4.84
N ASP A 380 -21.03 11.35 3.96
CA ASP A 380 -21.05 12.77 4.29
C ASP A 380 -22.48 13.35 4.46
N GLU A 381 -23.48 12.68 3.89
CA GLU A 381 -24.91 13.01 4.08
C GLU A 381 -25.45 12.65 5.48
N ARG A 382 -24.70 11.89 6.29
CA ARG A 382 -25.10 11.46 7.65
C ARG A 382 -24.43 12.33 8.72
#